data_AF-A0AAN6XY32-F1
#
_entry.id   AF-A0AAN6XY32-F1
#
_cell.length_a   1.000
_cell.length_b   1.000
_cell.length_c   1.000
_cell.angle_alpha   90.00
_cell.angle_beta   90.00
_cell.angle_gamma   90.00
#
_symmetry.space_group_name_H-M   'P 1'
#
loop_
_entity.id
_entity.type
_entity.pdbx_description
1 polymer ?
#
loop_
_entity_poly.entity_id
_entity_poly.type
_entity_poly.pdbx_seq_one_letter_code
_entity_poly.pdbx_strand_id
1 'polypeptide(L)'
;MPPNPSALKSFEWFRYNNNYPRCTMFINRLRWDPFTSPDIEKSVAVIEDPTDAYSPQSGYSPTHPIADQPATDPPVSSMRVVTHDITLWDYHWLQKHREHLKDPSKVRWGDHDRDDYKPRGGCGTRKPRGKEVIIGCCNQDAPPNYYDSPDGELNGEIWATNRPYVTVNDYITGVNNYIQTHRAQILAAKGEADHLDGP
;
A
#
# COMPACT_ATOMS: atom_id res chain seq x y z
N MET A 1 -1.62 3.89 28.71
CA MET A 1 -0.17 4.14 28.57
C MET A 1 0.25 3.58 27.22
N PRO A 2 0.97 4.33 26.37
CA PRO A 2 1.60 3.72 25.21
C PRO A 2 2.61 2.66 25.72
N PRO A 3 2.71 1.48 25.08
CA PRO A 3 3.63 0.44 25.53
C PRO A 3 5.08 0.93 25.40
N ASN A 4 5.89 0.50 26.36
CA ASN A 4 7.32 0.70 26.52
C ASN A 4 8.05 0.70 25.15
N PRO A 5 8.88 1.71 24.81
CA PRO A 5 9.65 1.67 23.57
C PRO A 5 10.55 0.43 23.60
N SER A 6 10.18 -0.56 22.79
CA SER A 6 10.96 -1.75 22.59
C SER A 6 12.42 -1.37 22.35
N ALA A 7 13.36 -2.03 23.04
CA ALA A 7 14.79 -1.88 22.75
C ALA A 7 15.14 -2.30 21.29
N LEU A 8 14.19 -2.93 20.59
CA LEU A 8 14.33 -3.31 19.19
C LEU A 8 14.16 -2.11 18.26
N LYS A 9 14.96 -2.13 17.20
CA LYS A 9 14.97 -1.10 16.16
C LYS A 9 13.78 -1.28 15.22
N SER A 10 13.29 -0.18 14.64
CA SER A 10 12.27 -0.23 13.60
C SER A 10 12.85 -0.77 12.29
N PHE A 11 11.98 -1.22 11.38
CA PHE A 11 12.42 -1.61 10.04
C PHE A 11 13.18 -0.48 9.32
N GLU A 12 12.69 0.76 9.43
CA GLU A 12 13.32 1.92 8.78
C GLU A 12 14.71 2.22 9.35
N TRP A 13 14.91 2.01 10.66
CA TRP A 13 16.24 2.12 11.25
C TRP A 13 17.22 1.13 10.62
N PHE A 14 16.80 -0.14 10.44
CA PHE A 14 17.67 -1.14 9.81
C PHE A 14 17.98 -0.74 8.36
N ARG A 15 16.95 -0.35 7.58
CA ARG A 15 17.09 0.13 6.19
C ARG A 15 18.11 1.26 6.07
N TYR A 16 18.04 2.27 6.93
CA TYR A 16 18.97 3.40 6.93
C TYR A 16 20.43 2.97 7.19
N ASN A 17 20.62 1.86 7.91
CA ASN A 17 21.93 1.30 8.25
C ASN A 17 22.36 0.16 7.30
N ASN A 18 21.77 0.07 6.10
CA ASN A 18 22.06 -0.98 5.08
C ASN A 18 21.94 -2.42 5.61
N ASN A 19 21.08 -2.62 6.61
CA ASN A 19 20.68 -3.94 7.07
C ASN A 19 19.20 -4.12 6.73
N TYR A 20 18.82 -5.18 6.03
CA TYR A 20 17.46 -5.34 5.53
C TYR A 20 16.82 -6.53 6.23
N PRO A 21 15.95 -6.30 7.24
CA PRO A 21 15.19 -7.37 7.86
C PRO A 21 14.40 -8.11 6.79
N ARG A 22 14.49 -9.44 6.80
CA ARG A 22 13.80 -10.29 5.83
C ARG A 22 12.54 -10.85 6.45
N CYS A 23 11.53 -11.10 5.64
CA CYS A 23 10.36 -11.84 6.08
C CYS A 23 10.78 -13.22 6.61
N THR A 24 10.23 -13.61 7.75
CA THR A 24 10.46 -14.96 8.28
C THR A 24 9.74 -16.01 7.43
N MET A 25 10.12 -17.28 7.60
CA MET A 25 9.39 -18.39 6.98
C MET A 25 7.91 -18.44 7.39
N PHE A 26 7.54 -17.86 8.53
CA PHE A 26 6.14 -17.79 8.97
C PHE A 26 5.29 -16.85 8.09
N ILE A 27 5.85 -15.73 7.65
CA ILE A 27 5.19 -14.83 6.69
C ILE A 27 5.08 -15.49 5.31
N ASN A 28 6.10 -16.23 4.87
CA ASN A 28 6.08 -16.91 3.58
C ASN A 28 5.01 -18.02 3.48
N ARG A 29 4.51 -18.49 4.62
CA ARG A 29 3.39 -19.44 4.74
C ARG A 29 2.02 -18.79 4.55
N LEU A 30 1.93 -17.47 4.47
CA LEU A 30 0.66 -16.80 4.25
C LEU A 30 0.30 -16.84 2.76
N ARG A 31 -0.97 -17.13 2.48
CA ARG A 31 -1.62 -16.91 1.18
C ARG A 31 -2.80 -16.02 1.43
N TRP A 32 -2.88 -14.92 0.69
CA TRP A 32 -3.80 -13.84 1.01
C TRP A 32 -4.55 -13.38 -0.22
N ASP A 33 -5.87 -13.48 -0.15
CA ASP A 33 -6.80 -12.79 -1.02
C ASP A 33 -7.58 -11.74 -0.23
N PRO A 34 -7.08 -10.49 -0.13
CA PRO A 34 -7.66 -9.47 0.73
C PRO A 34 -8.97 -8.87 0.21
N PHE A 35 -9.39 -9.20 -1.01
CA PHE A 35 -10.59 -8.61 -1.62
C PHE A 35 -11.78 -9.57 -1.68
N THR A 36 -11.56 -10.85 -1.36
CA THR A 36 -12.62 -11.87 -1.35
C THR A 36 -13.53 -11.78 -0.12
N SER A 37 -13.03 -11.30 1.03
CA SER A 37 -13.82 -11.15 2.25
C SER A 37 -13.28 -10.03 3.16
N PRO A 38 -14.14 -9.35 3.94
CA PRO A 38 -13.65 -8.51 5.04
C PRO A 38 -13.12 -9.35 6.23
N ASP A 39 -13.52 -10.61 6.34
CA ASP A 39 -13.11 -11.50 7.42
C ASP A 39 -11.70 -12.04 7.15
N ILE A 40 -10.75 -11.75 8.04
CA ILE A 40 -9.34 -12.20 7.89
C ILE A 40 -9.25 -13.72 7.81
N GLU A 41 -10.04 -14.45 8.59
CA GLU A 41 -10.01 -15.93 8.64
C GLU A 41 -10.41 -16.57 7.30
N LYS A 42 -11.20 -15.85 6.48
CA LYS A 42 -11.61 -16.27 5.13
C LYS A 42 -10.69 -15.74 4.03
N SER A 43 -9.92 -14.71 4.33
CA SER A 43 -9.07 -13.99 3.36
C SER A 43 -7.62 -14.44 3.42
N VAL A 44 -7.19 -14.98 4.56
CA VAL A 44 -5.82 -15.43 4.80
C VAL A 44 -5.83 -16.92 5.08
N ALA A 45 -5.11 -17.66 4.25
CA ALA A 45 -4.78 -19.06 4.47
C ALA A 45 -3.31 -19.18 4.93
N VAL A 46 -3.07 -20.16 5.79
CA VAL A 46 -1.74 -20.59 6.22
C VAL A 46 -1.45 -21.93 5.57
N ILE A 47 -0.37 -22.01 4.81
CA ILE A 47 0.12 -23.25 4.21
C ILE A 47 1.20 -23.86 5.11
N GLU A 48 1.32 -25.18 5.13
CA GLU A 48 2.32 -25.88 5.95
C GLU A 48 3.74 -25.70 5.41
N ASP A 49 3.95 -26.00 4.13
CA ASP A 49 5.22 -25.84 3.41
C ASP A 49 5.08 -24.81 2.29
N PRO A 50 5.76 -23.65 2.38
CA PRO A 50 5.68 -22.62 1.35
C PRO A 50 6.40 -22.95 0.05
N THR A 51 7.16 -24.04 0.00
CA THR A 51 7.88 -24.52 -1.19
C THR A 51 7.09 -25.57 -1.99
N ASP A 52 6.03 -26.13 -1.41
CA ASP A 52 5.15 -27.10 -2.06
C ASP A 52 3.84 -26.45 -2.51
N ALA A 53 3.57 -26.51 -3.82
CA ALA A 53 2.34 -25.97 -4.42
C ALA A 53 1.07 -26.73 -3.97
N TYR A 54 1.21 -27.97 -3.50
CA TYR A 54 0.11 -28.82 -3.04
C TYR A 54 0.04 -28.93 -1.51
N SER A 55 0.84 -28.14 -0.79
CA SER A 55 0.83 -28.13 0.66
C SER A 55 -0.60 -27.92 1.19
N PRO A 56 -1.02 -28.66 2.24
CA PRO A 56 -2.26 -28.40 2.95
C PRO A 56 -2.36 -26.92 3.38
N GLN A 57 -3.58 -26.39 3.36
CA GLN A 57 -3.88 -25.02 3.74
C GLN A 57 -5.00 -25.00 4.78
N SER A 58 -4.88 -24.13 5.77
CA SER A 58 -5.91 -23.86 6.77
C SER A 58 -6.21 -22.37 6.84
N GLY A 59 -7.44 -22.00 7.19
CA GLY A 59 -7.75 -20.59 7.49
C GLY A 59 -6.88 -20.07 8.63
N TYR A 60 -6.45 -18.81 8.53
CA TYR A 60 -5.76 -18.14 9.62
C TYR A 60 -6.71 -17.92 10.80
N SER A 61 -6.18 -18.08 12.01
CA SER A 61 -6.84 -17.65 13.25
C SER A 61 -5.80 -16.95 14.12
N PRO A 62 -6.17 -15.92 14.91
CA PRO A 62 -5.27 -15.33 15.91
C PRO A 62 -4.73 -16.33 16.94
N THR A 63 -5.35 -17.51 17.06
CA THR A 63 -4.88 -18.60 17.94
C THR A 63 -3.90 -19.56 17.25
N HIS A 64 -3.64 -19.38 15.95
CA HIS A 64 -2.74 -20.24 15.18
C HIS A 64 -1.29 -20.11 15.71
N PRO A 65 -0.49 -21.20 15.79
CA PRO A 65 0.86 -21.15 16.37
C PRO A 65 1.83 -20.13 15.74
N ILE A 66 1.59 -19.74 14.48
CA ILE A 66 2.41 -18.72 13.81
C ILE A 66 2.07 -17.29 14.24
N ALA A 67 0.89 -17.04 14.80
CA ALA A 67 0.38 -15.71 15.10
C ALA A 67 1.33 -14.92 16.01
N ASP A 68 1.96 -15.61 16.96
CA ASP A 68 2.91 -15.06 17.94
C ASP A 68 4.38 -15.02 17.48
N GLN A 69 4.67 -15.56 16.29
CA GLN A 69 6.03 -15.60 15.75
C GLN A 69 6.44 -14.24 15.19
N PRO A 70 7.76 -13.91 15.17
CA PRO A 70 8.23 -12.66 14.56
C PRO A 70 7.94 -12.63 13.06
N ALA A 71 7.48 -11.49 12.56
CA ALA A 71 7.24 -11.28 11.13
C ALA A 71 8.54 -11.15 10.33
N THR A 72 9.61 -10.66 10.97
CA THR A 72 10.91 -10.38 10.34
C THR A 72 12.08 -10.98 11.11
N ASP A 73 13.18 -11.22 10.40
CA ASP A 73 14.48 -11.58 10.96
C ASP A 73 15.56 -10.58 10.45
N PRO A 74 16.22 -9.80 11.33
CA PRO A 74 15.97 -9.72 12.77
C PRO A 74 14.58 -9.10 13.09
N PRO A 75 14.00 -9.40 14.28
CA PRO A 75 12.72 -8.84 14.68
C PRO A 75 12.75 -7.31 14.83
N VAL A 76 11.70 -6.65 14.34
CA VAL A 76 11.56 -5.18 14.36
C VAL A 76 10.42 -4.72 15.28
N SER A 77 10.52 -3.51 15.83
CA SER A 77 9.47 -2.92 16.68
C SER A 77 8.31 -2.28 15.91
N SER A 78 8.53 -1.95 14.63
CA SER A 78 7.49 -1.44 13.74
C SER A 78 7.84 -1.66 12.26
N MET A 79 6.81 -1.65 11.42
CA MET A 79 6.91 -1.71 9.96
C MET A 79 6.03 -0.65 9.32
N ARG A 80 6.35 -0.31 8.06
CA ARG A 80 5.56 0.60 7.22
C ARG A 80 5.03 -0.17 6.02
N VAL A 81 3.74 -0.07 5.76
CA VAL A 81 3.05 -0.61 4.59
C VAL A 81 2.93 0.50 3.57
N VAL A 82 3.33 0.22 2.34
CA VAL A 82 3.28 1.17 1.21
C VAL A 82 2.70 0.42 0.02
N THR A 83 1.66 0.96 -0.62
CA THR A 83 1.12 0.40 -1.87
C THR A 83 1.75 1.09 -3.06
N HIS A 84 2.48 0.33 -3.87
CA HIS A 84 3.17 0.86 -5.04
C HIS A 84 2.20 1.45 -6.07
N ASP A 85 1.09 0.75 -6.34
CA ASP A 85 0.08 1.18 -7.32
C ASP A 85 -0.50 2.55 -6.98
N ILE A 86 -0.87 2.77 -5.72
CA ILE A 86 -1.31 4.07 -5.22
C ILE A 86 -0.20 5.12 -5.36
N THR A 87 1.01 4.78 -4.93
CA THR A 87 2.15 5.71 -4.89
C THR A 87 2.54 6.20 -6.29
N LEU A 88 2.32 5.39 -7.33
CA LEU A 88 2.63 5.71 -8.72
C LEU A 88 1.40 5.98 -9.59
N TRP A 89 0.22 6.10 -8.99
CA TRP A 89 -1.03 6.20 -9.74
C TRP A 89 -1.03 7.40 -10.68
N ASP A 90 -0.59 8.57 -10.20
CA ASP A 90 -0.44 9.80 -10.98
C ASP A 90 0.54 9.63 -12.14
N TYR A 91 1.68 8.99 -11.88
CA TYR A 91 2.70 8.74 -12.88
C TYR A 91 2.18 7.81 -13.99
N HIS A 92 1.54 6.70 -13.63
CA HIS A 92 0.99 5.75 -14.60
C HIS A 92 -0.14 6.37 -15.41
N TRP A 93 -1.03 7.11 -14.76
CA TRP A 93 -2.09 7.87 -15.43
C TRP A 93 -1.50 8.87 -16.43
N LEU A 94 -0.46 9.61 -16.05
CA LEU A 94 0.19 10.59 -16.93
C LEU A 94 0.87 9.92 -18.13
N GLN A 95 1.55 8.78 -17.93
CA GLN A 95 2.16 8.03 -19.04
C GLN A 95 1.11 7.58 -20.05
N LYS A 96 -0.03 7.06 -19.58
CA LYS A 96 -1.16 6.64 -20.43
C LYS A 96 -1.76 7.81 -21.24
N HIS A 97 -1.77 9.01 -20.67
CA HIS A 97 -2.39 10.19 -21.28
C HIS A 97 -1.39 11.14 -21.95
N ARG A 98 -0.10 10.80 -21.97
CA ARG A 98 0.99 11.69 -22.42
C ARG A 98 0.81 12.22 -23.85
N GLU A 99 0.30 11.39 -24.75
CA GLU A 99 0.10 11.78 -26.15
C GLU A 99 -1.07 12.76 -26.33
N HIS A 100 -2.07 12.69 -25.44
CA HIS A 100 -3.22 13.58 -25.44
C HIS A 100 -2.89 14.98 -24.94
N LEU A 101 -1.74 15.16 -24.27
CA LEU A 101 -1.29 16.49 -23.80
C LEU A 101 -1.06 17.50 -24.93
N LYS A 102 -0.94 17.02 -26.17
CA LYS A 102 -0.83 17.84 -27.38
C LYS A 102 -2.17 18.25 -27.95
N ASP A 103 -3.27 17.64 -27.50
CA ASP A 103 -4.63 17.87 -27.96
C ASP A 103 -5.44 18.60 -26.87
N PRO A 104 -5.64 19.93 -26.99
CA PRO A 104 -6.38 20.70 -26.01
C PRO A 104 -7.83 20.25 -25.82
N SER A 105 -8.42 19.53 -26.78
CA SER A 105 -9.80 19.03 -26.66
C SER A 105 -9.93 17.86 -25.69
N LYS A 106 -8.81 17.17 -25.39
CA LYS A 106 -8.78 15.99 -24.54
C LYS A 106 -8.38 16.27 -23.11
N VAL A 107 -7.77 17.43 -22.84
CA VAL A 107 -7.13 17.74 -21.55
C VAL A 107 -7.85 18.88 -20.85
N ARG A 108 -8.07 18.70 -19.55
CA ARG A 108 -8.59 19.73 -18.66
C ARG A 108 -7.47 20.24 -17.77
N TRP A 109 -7.30 21.57 -17.78
CA TRP A 109 -6.35 22.29 -16.95
C TRP A 109 -7.10 23.04 -15.85
N GLY A 110 -6.50 23.16 -14.66
CA GLY A 110 -7.09 23.88 -13.53
C GLY A 110 -6.03 24.47 -12.61
N ASP A 111 -6.46 25.40 -11.76
CA ASP A 111 -5.58 26.05 -10.79
C ASP A 111 -5.17 25.13 -9.64
N HIS A 112 -3.95 25.36 -9.15
CA HIS A 112 -3.23 24.60 -8.12
C HIS A 112 -3.81 24.78 -6.69
N ASP A 113 -4.98 25.42 -6.53
CA ASP A 113 -5.58 25.67 -5.22
C ASP A 113 -6.41 24.49 -4.68
N ARG A 114 -6.36 23.32 -5.33
CA ARG A 114 -6.78 22.10 -4.64
C ARG A 114 -5.64 21.60 -3.76
N ASP A 115 -5.87 21.58 -2.45
CA ASP A 115 -4.92 21.09 -1.44
C ASP A 115 -4.45 19.63 -1.69
N ASP A 116 -5.12 18.88 -2.56
CA ASP A 116 -4.91 17.46 -2.85
C ASP A 116 -3.96 17.15 -4.03
N TYR A 117 -3.64 18.12 -4.89
CA TYR A 117 -2.84 17.88 -6.10
C TYR A 117 -1.52 18.66 -6.07
N LYS A 118 -0.47 18.01 -5.57
CA LYS A 118 0.91 18.47 -5.76
C LYS A 118 1.44 17.83 -7.03
N PRO A 119 1.69 18.53 -8.14
CA PRO A 119 2.24 17.89 -9.33
C PRO A 119 3.66 17.38 -9.04
N ARG A 120 3.95 16.10 -9.33
CA ARG A 120 5.31 15.56 -9.27
C ARG A 120 6.22 16.42 -10.13
N GLY A 121 7.20 17.07 -9.51
CA GLY A 121 8.14 17.95 -10.20
C GLY A 121 8.96 17.14 -11.21
N GLY A 122 8.69 17.26 -12.51
CA GLY A 122 9.59 16.69 -13.51
C GLY A 122 9.04 16.36 -14.89
N CYS A 123 7.73 16.25 -15.13
CA CYS A 123 7.27 15.91 -16.48
C CYS A 123 5.82 16.30 -16.72
N GLY A 124 5.56 17.26 -17.63
CA GLY A 124 4.28 17.38 -18.34
C GLY A 124 3.01 17.76 -17.56
N THR A 125 3.06 17.82 -16.22
CA THR A 125 1.90 18.11 -15.36
C THR A 125 1.54 19.59 -15.28
N ARG A 126 2.42 20.47 -15.77
CA ARG A 126 2.21 21.92 -15.81
C ARG A 126 2.10 22.42 -17.23
N LYS A 127 1.23 23.39 -17.43
CA LYS A 127 1.12 24.10 -18.71
C LYS A 127 2.46 24.81 -19.00
N PRO A 128 3.00 24.75 -20.24
CA PRO A 128 4.33 25.30 -20.56
C PRO A 128 4.55 26.79 -20.23
N ARG A 129 3.47 27.56 -20.01
CA ARG A 129 3.50 29.00 -19.72
C ARG A 129 2.50 29.43 -18.63
N GLY A 130 2.04 28.51 -17.77
CA GLY A 130 1.00 28.78 -16.77
C GLY A 130 1.29 28.15 -15.42
N LYS A 131 0.51 28.55 -14.40
CA LYS A 131 0.47 27.90 -13.08
C LYS A 131 -0.48 26.70 -13.06
N GLU A 132 -1.32 26.57 -14.08
CA GLU A 132 -2.31 25.52 -14.21
C GLU A 132 -1.66 24.13 -14.32
N VAL A 133 -2.27 23.17 -13.64
CA VAL A 133 -1.93 21.75 -13.65
C VAL A 133 -2.97 20.95 -14.41
N ILE A 134 -2.60 19.75 -14.86
CA ILE A 134 -3.57 18.83 -15.45
C ILE A 134 -4.48 18.32 -14.34
N ILE A 135 -5.78 18.59 -14.47
CA ILE A 135 -6.81 18.08 -13.54
C ILE A 135 -7.61 16.92 -14.14
N GLY A 136 -7.40 16.61 -15.43
CA GLY A 136 -8.01 15.44 -16.06
C GLY A 136 -7.75 15.34 -17.57
N CYS A 137 -8.11 14.18 -18.13
CA CYS A 137 -7.98 13.85 -19.54
C CYS A 137 -9.01 12.77 -19.93
N CYS A 138 -9.50 12.76 -21.16
CA CYS A 138 -10.42 11.71 -21.67
C CYS A 138 -11.69 11.52 -20.81
N ASN A 139 -12.25 12.62 -20.29
CA ASN A 139 -13.38 12.61 -19.34
C ASN A 139 -13.10 11.89 -18.00
N GLN A 140 -11.83 11.58 -17.72
CA GLN A 140 -11.37 11.07 -16.44
C GLN A 140 -10.69 12.20 -15.66
N ASP A 141 -10.87 12.23 -14.35
CA ASP A 141 -10.11 13.11 -13.47
C ASP A 141 -8.66 12.58 -13.33
N ALA A 142 -7.71 13.50 -13.16
CA ALA A 142 -6.36 13.13 -12.81
C ALA A 142 -6.36 12.58 -11.36
N PRO A 143 -5.67 11.47 -11.09
CA PRO A 143 -5.62 10.94 -9.73
C PRO A 143 -4.79 11.87 -8.83
N PRO A 144 -5.01 11.83 -7.50
CA PRO A 144 -4.21 12.61 -6.56
C PRO A 144 -2.73 12.19 -6.60
N ASN A 145 -1.82 13.11 -6.27
CA ASN A 145 -0.40 12.76 -6.11
C ASN A 145 -0.15 12.32 -4.67
N TYR A 146 0.15 11.04 -4.49
CA TYR A 146 0.52 10.44 -3.21
C TYR A 146 2.03 10.26 -3.01
N TYR A 147 2.85 10.53 -4.04
CA TYR A 147 4.31 10.43 -4.01
C TYR A 147 4.94 11.50 -3.09
N ASP A 148 4.39 12.72 -3.11
CA ASP A 148 4.90 13.87 -2.34
C ASP A 148 4.04 14.19 -1.10
N SER A 149 3.18 13.27 -0.66
CA SER A 149 2.37 13.46 0.56
C SER A 149 3.33 13.56 1.77
N PRO A 150 3.44 14.75 2.41
CA PRO A 150 4.47 15.04 3.42
C PRO A 150 4.44 14.08 4.61
N ASP A 151 3.25 13.56 4.90
CA ASP A 151 2.98 12.74 6.09
C ASP A 151 2.89 11.25 5.74
N GLY A 152 2.97 10.91 4.45
CA GLY A 152 2.68 9.56 3.99
C GLY A 152 1.29 9.11 4.43
N GLU A 153 0.27 9.95 4.24
CA GLU A 153 -1.13 9.72 4.68
C GLU A 153 -1.73 8.39 4.17
N LEU A 154 -1.15 7.82 3.12
CA LEU A 154 -1.51 6.51 2.56
C LEU A 154 -0.51 5.41 2.88
N ASN A 155 0.40 5.62 3.82
CA ASN A 155 1.28 4.58 4.33
C ASN A 155 0.75 4.12 5.69
N GLY A 156 0.55 2.80 5.81
CA GLY A 156 0.12 2.21 7.08
C GLY A 156 1.32 2.00 7.99
N GLU A 157 1.20 2.32 9.28
CA GLU A 157 2.16 1.89 10.28
C GLU A 157 1.64 0.67 11.02
N ILE A 158 2.49 -0.35 11.14
CA ILE A 158 2.21 -1.56 11.90
C ILE A 158 3.14 -1.58 13.09
N TRP A 159 2.55 -1.50 14.27
CA TRP A 159 3.25 -1.50 15.55
C TRP A 159 3.13 -2.85 16.23
N ALA A 160 4.18 -3.23 16.96
CA ALA A 160 4.12 -4.37 17.86
C ALA A 160 3.07 -4.11 18.96
N THR A 161 2.18 -5.08 19.21
CA THR A 161 1.11 -4.90 20.21
C THR A 161 1.43 -5.61 21.53
N ASN A 162 1.56 -6.94 21.48
CA ASN A 162 1.69 -7.81 22.66
C ASN A 162 3.12 -8.31 22.90
N ARG A 163 3.99 -8.11 21.92
CA ARG A 163 5.41 -8.51 21.96
C ARG A 163 6.28 -7.26 21.76
N PRO A 164 7.57 -7.30 22.11
CA PRO A 164 8.48 -6.19 21.81
C PRO A 164 8.76 -6.05 20.30
N TYR A 165 8.35 -7.02 19.50
CA TYR A 165 8.51 -7.04 18.04
C TYR A 165 7.16 -7.25 17.36
N VAL A 166 7.08 -6.86 16.09
CA VAL A 166 5.93 -7.12 15.23
C VAL A 166 5.80 -8.62 15.01
N THR A 167 4.66 -9.15 15.45
CA THR A 167 4.27 -10.55 15.22
C THR A 167 3.62 -10.75 13.85
N VAL A 168 3.44 -12.00 13.44
CA VAL A 168 2.64 -12.34 12.25
C VAL A 168 1.19 -11.84 12.41
N ASN A 169 0.61 -11.90 13.61
CA ASN A 169 -0.73 -11.38 13.86
C ASN A 169 -0.82 -9.85 13.70
N ASP A 170 0.18 -9.12 14.21
CA ASP A 170 0.26 -7.66 14.02
C ASP A 170 0.36 -7.31 12.53
N TYR A 171 1.20 -8.06 11.78
CA TYR A 171 1.34 -7.90 10.34
C TYR A 171 0.00 -8.12 9.62
N ILE A 172 -0.65 -9.27 9.82
CA ILE A 172 -1.90 -9.62 9.14
C ILE A 172 -2.99 -8.60 9.47
N THR A 173 -3.18 -8.27 10.75
CA THR A 173 -4.24 -7.35 11.17
C THR A 173 -3.99 -5.93 10.66
N GLY A 174 -2.75 -5.45 10.76
CA GLY A 174 -2.35 -4.13 10.31
C GLY A 174 -2.45 -3.97 8.80
N VAL A 175 -1.91 -4.93 8.03
CA VAL A 175 -2.01 -4.92 6.56
C VAL A 175 -3.47 -5.08 6.11
N ASN A 176 -4.28 -5.92 6.76
CA ASN A 176 -5.68 -6.09 6.37
C ASN A 176 -6.45 -4.80 6.56
N ASN A 177 -6.32 -4.17 7.73
CA ASN A 177 -6.98 -2.90 8.02
C ASN A 177 -6.57 -1.84 6.99
N TYR A 178 -5.28 -1.73 6.70
CA TYR A 178 -4.76 -0.82 5.69
C TYR A 178 -5.39 -1.07 4.30
N ILE A 179 -5.41 -2.33 3.84
CA ILE A 179 -6.01 -2.67 2.53
C ILE A 179 -7.50 -2.35 2.50
N GLN A 180 -8.26 -2.67 3.55
CA GLN A 180 -9.69 -2.38 3.59
C GLN A 180 -9.97 -0.88 3.62
N THR A 181 -9.24 -0.12 4.43
CA THR A 181 -9.37 1.34 4.54
C THR A 181 -9.09 2.04 3.20
N HIS A 182 -8.13 1.53 2.43
CA HIS A 182 -7.73 2.13 1.15
C HIS A 182 -8.24 1.36 -0.08
N ARG A 183 -9.20 0.44 0.08
CA ARG A 183 -9.65 -0.48 -0.98
C ARG A 183 -10.02 0.25 -2.27
N ALA A 184 -10.82 1.31 -2.17
CA ALA A 184 -11.27 2.06 -3.33
C ALA A 184 -10.09 2.69 -4.11
N GLN A 185 -9.14 3.30 -3.40
CA GLN A 185 -7.95 3.89 -4.00
C GLN A 185 -7.03 2.82 -4.60
N ILE A 186 -6.83 1.67 -3.94
CA ILE A 186 -6.01 0.58 -4.46
C ILE A 186 -6.58 0.06 -5.78
N LEU A 187 -7.89 -0.21 -5.82
CA LEU A 187 -8.55 -0.75 -7.01
C LEU A 187 -8.60 0.28 -8.15
N ALA A 188 -8.84 1.55 -7.85
CA ALA A 188 -8.78 2.62 -8.83
C ALA A 188 -7.35 2.80 -9.40
N ALA A 189 -6.32 2.73 -8.56
CA ALA A 189 -4.93 2.80 -8.98
C ALA A 189 -4.50 1.61 -9.85
N LYS A 190 -5.01 0.41 -9.56
CA LYS A 190 -4.81 -0.80 -10.38
C LYS A 190 -5.55 -0.76 -11.73
N GLY A 191 -6.45 0.19 -11.93
CA GLY A 191 -7.31 0.26 -13.11
C GLY A 191 -8.47 -0.74 -13.08
N GLU A 192 -8.84 -1.26 -11.91
CA GLU A 192 -9.93 -2.22 -11.69
C GLU A 192 -11.22 -1.56 -11.17
N ALA A 193 -11.23 -0.25 -10.89
CA ALA A 193 -12.44 0.44 -10.43
C ALA A 193 -13.57 0.44 -11.48
N ASP A 194 -13.27 0.26 -12.76
CA ASP A 194 -14.26 0.23 -13.85
C ASP A 194 -15.06 -1.10 -13.91
N HIS A 195 -14.81 -2.07 -13.03
CA HIS A 195 -15.50 -3.37 -13.01
C HIS A 195 -16.33 -3.68 -11.75
N LEU A 196 -16.43 -2.76 -10.79
CA LEU A 196 -17.23 -2.97 -9.58
C LEU A 196 -18.59 -2.25 -9.57
N ASP A 197 -18.85 -1.40 -10.58
CA ASP A 197 -20.17 -0.82 -10.83
C ASP A 197 -20.81 -1.48 -12.07
N GLY A 198 -21.38 -2.67 -11.86
CA GLY A 198 -22.49 -3.17 -12.68
C GLY A 198 -22.41 -4.65 -13.09
N PRO A 199 -23.59 -5.32 -13.24
CA PRO A 199 -24.95 -4.81 -13.12
C PRO A 199 -25.55 -4.84 -11.70
#